data_AF-A0A4R5VJR6-F1
#
_entry.id   AF-A0A4R5VJR6-F1
#
_cell.length_a   1.000
_cell.length_b   1.000
_cell.length_c   1.000
_cell.angle_alpha   90.00
_cell.angle_beta   90.00
_cell.angle_gamma   90.00
#
_symmetry.space_group_name_H-M   'P 1'
#
loop_
_entity.id
_entity.type
_entity.pdbx_description
1 polymer ?
#
loop_
_entity_poly.entity_id
_entity_poly.type
_entity_poly.pdbx_seq_one_letter_code
_entity_poly.pdbx_strand_id
1 'polypeptide(L)'
;MQIHVVQPGESLRQIAQRYSTTVQEIIIMNNIQNPSMIYPGYKLSIPFVGTRIVSIRDLYLPLQNSKPRTEIVTHVVIHFISNAASKPNDPYNIQDVYRIFLNNGVSSHYLIGRSGEVYRLVDENRVAYHAGKGNLPGFPSYQNRLNEYSIGIELLAIGTRDEMLPLMSAQTYEAIAPSNIGYTDAQYRSLNLLLDDIIGRHPTIKRDRQHIVGHDEYAPGRKTDPGKLFDWSRINFTGQLVHTVKGGESLWLIAQKYGTTINSIAKWNNINPNSPLWVGQKLTIPVKNQGTTYTVQSGDSLWKIAQKFGVSFEALAKMNNLSSNAYLVVGQKLIIPR
;
A
#
# COMPACT_ATOMS: atom_id res chain seq x y z
N MET A 1 -0.76 -24.67 2.09
CA MET A 1 -1.11 -24.71 0.66
C MET A 1 -2.63 -24.73 0.58
N GLN A 2 -3.26 -23.76 -0.10
CA GLN A 2 -4.72 -23.70 -0.22
C GLN A 2 -5.13 -24.19 -1.60
N ILE A 3 -6.13 -25.05 -1.65
CA ILE A 3 -6.71 -25.50 -2.92
C ILE A 3 -7.99 -24.71 -3.17
N HIS A 4 -8.10 -24.10 -4.34
CA HIS A 4 -9.32 -23.50 -4.85
C HIS A 4 -9.92 -24.40 -5.92
N VAL A 5 -11.22 -24.67 -5.80
CA VAL A 5 -11.99 -25.39 -6.82
C VAL A 5 -12.68 -24.35 -7.69
N VAL A 6 -12.26 -24.26 -8.95
CA VAL A 6 -12.80 -23.29 -9.93
C VAL A 6 -14.31 -23.46 -10.04
N GLN A 7 -15.07 -22.37 -9.95
CA GLN A 7 -16.52 -22.35 -10.10
C GLN A 7 -16.94 -22.00 -11.54
N PRO A 8 -18.19 -22.32 -11.95
CA PRO A 8 -18.75 -21.87 -13.22
C PRO A 8 -18.57 -20.36 -13.45
N GLY A 9 -17.87 -19.99 -14.52
CA GLY A 9 -17.63 -18.60 -14.92
C GLY A 9 -16.47 -17.89 -14.21
N GLU A 10 -15.73 -18.55 -13.30
CA GLU A 10 -14.52 -17.97 -12.71
C GLU A 10 -13.33 -18.00 -13.69
N SER A 11 -12.60 -16.89 -13.74
CA SER A 11 -11.33 -16.73 -14.46
C SER A 11 -10.14 -16.74 -13.50
N LEU A 12 -8.94 -17.07 -13.99
CA LEU A 12 -7.71 -16.97 -13.19
C LEU A 12 -7.50 -15.58 -12.60
N ARG A 13 -7.95 -14.52 -13.29
CA ARG A 13 -7.88 -13.15 -12.79
C ARG A 13 -8.77 -12.93 -11.56
N GLN A 14 -10.02 -13.39 -11.61
CA GLN A 14 -10.95 -13.30 -10.48
C GLN A 14 -10.45 -14.13 -9.29
N ILE A 15 -9.88 -15.31 -9.57
CA ILE A 15 -9.31 -16.19 -8.56
C ILE A 15 -8.06 -15.54 -7.95
N ALA A 16 -7.13 -15.04 -8.77
CA ALA A 16 -5.95 -14.32 -8.32
C ALA A 16 -6.32 -13.13 -7.43
N GLN A 17 -7.31 -12.34 -7.83
CA GLN A 17 -7.85 -11.24 -7.04
C GLN A 17 -8.47 -11.73 -5.72
N ARG A 18 -9.29 -12.79 -5.76
CA ARG A 18 -9.93 -13.40 -4.59
C ARG A 18 -8.91 -13.86 -3.55
N TYR A 19 -7.78 -14.38 -4.01
CA TYR A 19 -6.72 -14.90 -3.17
C TYR A 19 -5.54 -13.94 -2.98
N SER A 20 -5.66 -12.70 -3.46
CA SER A 20 -4.60 -11.67 -3.36
C SER A 20 -3.23 -12.16 -3.86
N THR A 21 -3.24 -12.93 -4.95
CA THR A 21 -2.06 -13.43 -5.70
C THR A 21 -2.14 -12.93 -7.14
N THR A 22 -1.23 -13.35 -8.01
CA THR A 22 -1.29 -13.03 -9.45
C THR A 22 -1.69 -14.25 -10.28
N VAL A 23 -2.24 -13.96 -11.46
CA VAL A 23 -2.48 -14.99 -12.48
C VAL A 23 -1.20 -15.77 -12.77
N GLN A 24 -0.05 -15.08 -12.86
CA GLN A 24 1.25 -15.69 -13.14
C GLN A 24 1.72 -16.65 -12.04
N GLU A 25 1.49 -16.32 -10.77
CA GLU A 25 1.86 -17.22 -9.65
C GLU A 25 0.98 -18.46 -9.61
N ILE A 26 -0.33 -18.32 -9.88
CA ILE A 26 -1.21 -19.48 -10.02
C ILE A 26 -0.76 -20.34 -11.21
N ILE A 27 -0.39 -19.72 -12.33
CA ILE A 27 0.15 -20.40 -13.51
C ILE A 27 1.40 -21.21 -13.16
N ILE A 28 2.40 -20.59 -12.53
CA ILE A 28 3.67 -21.22 -12.17
C ILE A 28 3.43 -22.34 -11.17
N MET A 29 2.65 -22.10 -10.11
CA MET A 29 2.42 -23.08 -9.05
C MET A 29 1.66 -24.32 -9.55
N ASN A 30 0.83 -24.16 -10.58
CA ASN A 30 0.01 -25.23 -11.14
C ASN A 30 0.51 -25.72 -12.50
N ASN A 31 1.68 -25.27 -12.96
CA ASN A 31 2.24 -25.59 -14.27
C ASN A 31 1.23 -25.42 -15.44
N ILE A 32 0.45 -24.33 -15.41
CA ILE A 32 -0.60 -24.08 -16.41
C ILE A 32 0.04 -23.50 -17.69
N GLN A 33 -0.04 -24.22 -18.80
CA GLN A 33 0.53 -23.73 -20.07
C GLN A 33 -0.37 -22.72 -20.80
N ASN A 34 -1.69 -22.80 -20.62
CA ASN A 34 -2.65 -21.87 -21.20
C ASN A 34 -3.63 -21.35 -20.11
N PRO A 35 -3.57 -20.06 -19.76
CA PRO A 35 -4.40 -19.46 -18.71
C PRO A 35 -5.92 -19.53 -18.96
N SER A 36 -6.34 -19.69 -20.22
CA SER A 36 -7.74 -19.80 -20.62
C SER A 36 -8.31 -21.21 -20.43
N MET A 37 -7.50 -22.21 -20.06
CA MET A 37 -7.91 -23.61 -19.92
C MET A 37 -8.27 -24.01 -18.47
N ILE A 38 -8.70 -23.07 -17.62
CA ILE A 38 -9.32 -23.45 -16.35
C ILE A 38 -10.82 -23.73 -16.56
N TYR A 39 -11.34 -24.77 -15.91
CA TYR A 39 -12.74 -25.19 -16.03
C TYR A 39 -13.34 -25.47 -14.66
N PRO A 40 -14.68 -25.39 -14.52
CA PRO A 40 -15.35 -25.66 -13.26
C PRO A 40 -14.97 -27.04 -12.71
N GLY A 41 -14.64 -27.11 -11.41
CA GLY A 41 -14.15 -28.31 -10.74
C GLY A 41 -12.62 -28.47 -10.77
N TYR A 42 -11.89 -27.70 -11.58
CA TYR A 42 -10.43 -27.75 -11.60
C TYR A 42 -9.85 -27.28 -10.25
N LYS A 43 -8.91 -28.05 -9.70
CA LYS A 43 -8.30 -27.78 -8.40
C LYS A 43 -6.99 -27.02 -8.61
N LEU A 44 -7.01 -25.73 -8.32
CA LEU A 44 -5.82 -24.89 -8.34
C LEU A 44 -5.18 -24.89 -6.96
N SER A 45 -3.91 -25.27 -6.89
CA SER A 45 -3.02 -24.88 -5.80
C SER A 45 -2.87 -23.37 -5.84
N ILE A 46 -3.58 -22.70 -4.96
CA ILE A 46 -3.41 -21.28 -4.76
C ILE A 46 -2.13 -21.11 -3.95
N PRO A 47 -1.18 -20.28 -4.43
CA PRO A 47 -0.03 -19.89 -3.62
C PRO A 47 -0.58 -19.30 -2.34
N PHE A 48 -0.48 -20.10 -1.29
CA PHE A 48 -0.93 -19.70 0.02
C PHE A 48 0.05 -18.64 0.48
N VAL A 49 -0.46 -17.44 0.74
CA VAL A 49 0.24 -16.42 1.53
C VAL A 49 0.22 -16.89 2.99
N GLY A 50 0.85 -18.05 3.24
CA GLY A 50 1.13 -18.57 4.56
C GLY A 50 2.17 -17.67 5.16
N THR A 51 1.79 -16.99 6.24
CA THR A 51 2.49 -15.86 6.87
C THR A 51 2.63 -14.64 5.96
N ARG A 52 2.06 -13.51 6.41
CA ARG A 52 2.33 -12.15 5.90
C ARG A 52 3.78 -11.74 6.19
N ILE A 53 4.76 -12.61 5.95
CA ILE A 53 6.16 -12.25 6.14
C ILE A 53 6.63 -11.66 4.81
N VAL A 54 6.76 -10.35 4.79
CA VAL A 54 7.60 -9.70 3.77
C VAL A 54 9.02 -10.23 3.98
N SER A 55 9.56 -10.91 2.97
CA SER A 55 10.97 -11.30 2.99
C SER A 55 11.80 -10.04 2.79
N ILE A 56 12.47 -9.61 3.86
CA ILE A 56 13.33 -8.42 3.85
C ILE A 56 14.79 -8.89 3.77
N ARG A 57 15.52 -8.35 2.80
CA ARG A 57 16.96 -8.56 2.67
C ARG A 57 17.70 -7.38 3.25
N ASP A 58 18.62 -7.61 4.16
CA ASP A 58 19.41 -6.52 4.72
C ASP A 58 20.48 -6.09 3.71
N LEU A 59 20.52 -4.79 3.44
CA LEU A 59 21.50 -4.11 2.60
C LEU A 59 21.83 -2.77 3.25
N TYR A 60 22.32 -2.84 4.50
CA TYR A 60 22.50 -1.66 5.33
C TYR A 60 23.43 -0.62 4.70
N LEU A 61 23.04 0.64 4.80
CA LEU A 61 23.92 1.79 4.57
C LEU A 61 24.84 1.99 5.79
N PRO A 62 26.01 2.64 5.61
CA PRO A 62 26.87 3.01 6.72
C PRO A 62 26.14 3.83 7.79
N LEU A 63 26.57 3.71 9.05
CA LEU A 63 25.89 4.38 10.18
C LEU A 63 25.78 5.90 10.00
N GLN A 64 26.72 6.54 9.29
CA GLN A 64 26.70 7.97 9.00
C GLN A 64 25.52 8.42 8.11
N ASN A 65 24.90 7.51 7.37
CA ASN A 65 23.70 7.78 6.56
C ASN A 65 22.42 7.80 7.40
N SER A 66 22.52 7.72 8.73
CA SER A 66 21.38 7.77 9.63
C SER A 66 21.82 8.27 11.00
N LYS A 67 20.88 8.50 11.91
CA LYS A 67 21.18 8.81 13.32
C LYS A 67 20.26 8.04 14.27
N PRO A 68 20.59 7.90 15.56
CA PRO A 68 19.67 7.31 16.53
C PRO A 68 18.32 8.01 16.54
N ARG A 69 17.23 7.25 16.63
CA ARG A 69 15.87 7.80 16.71
C ARG A 69 15.48 8.04 18.16
N THR A 70 14.92 9.22 18.43
CA THR A 70 14.35 9.58 19.74
C THR A 70 12.84 9.77 19.68
N GLU A 71 12.29 10.09 18.51
CA GLU A 71 10.87 10.34 18.32
C GLU A 71 10.12 9.06 17.95
N ILE A 72 8.83 9.01 18.29
CA ILE A 72 7.95 7.91 17.90
C ILE A 72 7.63 8.02 16.41
N VAL A 73 7.69 6.90 15.71
CA VAL A 73 7.29 6.82 14.30
C VAL A 73 5.77 7.00 14.21
N THR A 74 5.32 7.95 13.41
CA THR A 74 3.89 8.21 13.17
C THR A 74 3.52 8.14 11.70
N HIS A 75 4.49 8.19 10.79
CA HIS A 75 4.24 8.29 9.34
C HIS A 75 5.08 7.32 8.51
N VAL A 76 4.62 7.06 7.30
CA VAL A 76 5.40 6.47 6.20
C VAL A 76 5.43 7.45 5.05
N VAL A 77 6.61 7.67 4.47
CA VAL A 77 6.76 8.52 3.27
C VAL A 77 7.17 7.65 2.10
N ILE A 78 6.39 7.68 1.03
CA ILE A 78 6.63 6.93 -0.21
C ILE A 78 7.39 7.81 -1.19
N HIS A 79 8.44 7.25 -1.80
CA HIS A 79 9.34 7.89 -2.76
C HIS A 79 9.51 7.00 -4.00
N PHE A 80 10.13 7.54 -5.04
CA PHE A 80 10.74 6.72 -6.08
C PHE A 80 12.19 7.10 -6.33
N ILE A 81 12.95 6.13 -6.82
CA ILE A 81 14.34 6.31 -7.21
C ILE A 81 14.70 5.46 -8.43
N SER A 82 15.62 5.98 -9.25
CA SER A 82 16.24 5.24 -10.36
C SER A 82 17.61 5.83 -10.69
N ASN A 83 18.43 5.06 -11.40
CA ASN A 83 19.67 5.51 -12.02
C ASN A 83 19.47 5.91 -13.50
N ALA A 84 18.23 6.20 -13.92
CA ALA A 84 17.89 6.41 -15.32
C ALA A 84 18.61 7.61 -15.97
N ALA A 85 18.93 8.64 -15.18
CA ALA A 85 19.66 9.81 -15.67
C ALA A 85 21.08 9.45 -16.15
N SER A 86 21.73 8.48 -15.52
CA SER A 86 23.09 8.05 -15.87
C SER A 86 23.10 6.78 -16.73
N LYS A 87 22.16 5.86 -16.51
CA LYS A 87 22.07 4.57 -17.20
C LYS A 87 20.61 4.27 -17.61
N PRO A 88 20.08 4.93 -18.66
CA PRO A 88 18.68 4.75 -19.08
C PRO A 88 18.34 3.33 -19.54
N ASN A 89 19.33 2.54 -19.97
CA ASN A 89 19.18 1.15 -20.40
C ASN A 89 19.29 0.12 -19.25
N ASP A 90 19.78 0.52 -18.07
CA ASP A 90 19.82 -0.29 -16.85
C ASP A 90 19.52 0.58 -15.61
N PRO A 91 18.32 1.18 -15.53
CA PRO A 91 18.02 2.22 -14.56
C PRO A 91 17.82 1.69 -13.14
N TYR A 92 17.76 0.37 -12.95
CA TYR A 92 17.33 -0.29 -11.72
C TYR A 92 18.39 -1.20 -11.10
N ASN A 93 19.64 -1.08 -11.56
CA ASN A 93 20.76 -1.77 -10.94
C ASN A 93 20.87 -1.42 -9.44
N ILE A 94 20.68 -2.41 -8.57
CA ILE A 94 20.63 -2.20 -7.11
C ILE A 94 21.92 -1.58 -6.57
N GLN A 95 23.08 -1.97 -7.10
CA GLN A 95 24.37 -1.45 -6.64
C GLN A 95 24.56 0.02 -7.03
N ASP A 96 24.08 0.42 -8.20
CA ASP A 96 24.12 1.82 -8.60
C ASP A 96 23.16 2.67 -7.76
N VAL A 97 21.94 2.19 -7.51
CA VAL A 97 20.99 2.87 -6.63
C VAL A 97 21.53 2.98 -5.20
N TYR A 98 22.17 1.93 -4.69
CA TYR A 98 22.85 1.96 -3.39
C TYR A 98 23.94 3.05 -3.34
N ARG A 99 24.74 3.18 -4.40
CA ARG A 99 25.76 4.25 -4.52
C ARG A 99 25.15 5.65 -4.58
N ILE A 100 23.94 5.83 -5.14
CA ILE A 100 23.26 7.12 -5.10
C ILE A 100 23.01 7.56 -3.65
N PHE A 101 22.57 6.67 -2.77
CA PHE A 101 22.42 6.99 -1.34
C PHE A 101 23.76 7.38 -0.70
N LEU A 102 24.80 6.59 -0.92
CA LEU A 102 26.15 6.86 -0.38
C LEU A 102 26.68 8.22 -0.82
N ASN A 103 26.68 8.48 -2.13
CA ASN A 103 27.31 9.66 -2.72
C ASN A 103 26.59 10.96 -2.33
N ASN A 104 25.29 10.90 -2.07
CA ASN A 104 24.49 12.06 -1.68
C ASN A 104 24.34 12.21 -0.17
N GLY A 105 24.86 11.28 0.64
CA GLY A 105 24.70 11.31 2.10
C GLY A 105 23.24 11.21 2.57
N VAL A 106 22.37 10.63 1.73
CA VAL A 106 20.94 10.42 2.03
C VAL A 106 20.66 8.93 2.24
N SER A 107 19.45 8.59 2.64
CA SER A 107 19.06 7.20 2.90
C SER A 107 17.55 7.06 2.96
N SER A 108 17.05 5.83 2.82
CA SER A 108 15.69 5.43 3.16
C SER A 108 15.74 4.23 4.12
N HIS A 109 14.63 3.85 4.76
CA HIS A 109 14.63 2.62 5.57
C HIS A 109 14.50 1.40 4.68
N TYR A 110 13.63 1.50 3.66
CA TYR A 110 13.34 0.41 2.75
C TYR A 110 13.49 0.82 1.29
N LEU A 111 13.88 -0.14 0.46
CA LEU A 111 13.89 -0.07 -1.00
C LEU A 111 13.11 -1.26 -1.57
N ILE A 112 12.21 -1.03 -2.51
CA ILE A 112 11.43 -2.07 -3.19
C ILE A 112 11.85 -2.17 -4.67
N GLY A 113 12.43 -3.31 -5.02
CA GLY A 113 12.85 -3.66 -6.38
C GLY A 113 11.69 -3.85 -7.35
N ARG A 114 11.97 -3.89 -8.65
CA ARG A 114 10.94 -4.02 -9.71
C ARG A 114 10.16 -5.34 -9.61
N SER A 115 10.79 -6.40 -9.13
CA SER A 115 10.14 -7.72 -8.92
C SER A 115 9.56 -7.86 -7.51
N GLY A 116 9.53 -6.77 -6.73
CA GLY A 116 8.96 -6.73 -5.39
C GLY A 116 9.93 -7.16 -4.28
N GLU A 117 11.21 -7.36 -4.56
CA GLU A 117 12.20 -7.60 -3.51
C GLU A 117 12.27 -6.40 -2.56
N VAL A 118 12.26 -6.66 -1.25
CA VAL A 118 12.35 -5.61 -0.23
C VAL A 118 13.73 -5.65 0.40
N TYR A 119 14.42 -4.51 0.38
CA TYR A 119 15.72 -4.32 1.02
C TYR A 119 15.59 -3.37 2.21
N ARG A 120 16.22 -3.70 3.33
CA ARG A 120 16.38 -2.78 4.47
C ARG A 120 17.73 -2.09 4.38
N LEU A 121 17.71 -0.77 4.28
CA LEU A 121 18.90 0.06 4.17
C LEU A 121 19.24 0.75 5.51
N VAL A 122 18.24 1.03 6.34
CA VAL A 122 18.40 1.63 7.66
C VAL A 122 17.41 0.97 8.62
N ASP A 123 17.85 0.56 9.81
CA ASP A 123 16.94 0.06 10.84
C ASP A 123 16.00 1.16 11.33
N GLU A 124 14.76 0.79 11.64
CA GLU A 124 13.73 1.76 12.01
C GLU A 124 13.93 2.41 13.39
N ASN A 125 14.79 1.82 14.24
CA ASN A 125 15.27 2.47 15.47
C ASN A 125 16.27 3.61 15.19
N ARG A 126 16.58 3.87 13.92
CA ARG A 126 17.36 5.00 13.43
C ARG A 126 16.49 5.86 12.51
N VAL A 127 16.91 7.10 12.36
CA VAL A 127 16.33 8.08 11.46
C VAL A 127 17.10 8.04 10.16
N ALA A 128 16.45 7.59 9.09
CA ALA A 128 16.94 7.75 7.72
C ALA A 128 16.73 9.19 7.21
N TYR A 129 17.64 9.66 6.37
CA TYR A 129 17.61 10.99 5.75
C TYR A 129 16.90 10.98 4.38
N HIS A 130 15.56 10.92 4.36
CA HIS A 130 14.78 10.82 3.10
C HIS A 130 13.89 12.03 2.80
N ALA A 131 13.21 12.61 3.80
CA ALA A 131 12.18 13.64 3.61
C ALA A 131 12.76 15.06 3.51
N GLY A 132 13.75 15.41 4.33
CA GLY A 132 14.37 16.75 4.31
C GLY A 132 13.40 17.91 4.63
N LYS A 133 13.56 19.04 3.95
CA LYS A 133 12.76 20.27 4.18
C LYS A 133 11.33 20.12 3.63
N GLY A 134 10.34 20.48 4.43
CA GLY A 134 8.93 20.34 4.02
C GLY A 134 7.98 20.70 5.15
N ASN A 135 6.69 20.57 4.88
CA ASN A 135 5.63 20.83 5.81
C ASN A 135 4.44 19.91 5.51
N LEU A 136 4.00 19.13 6.50
CA LEU A 136 2.86 18.24 6.34
C LEU A 136 1.58 18.92 6.85
N PRO A 137 0.54 19.10 6.01
CA PRO A 137 -0.72 19.69 6.46
C PRO A 137 -1.33 18.95 7.65
N GLY A 138 -1.70 19.68 8.70
CA GLY A 138 -2.24 19.12 9.95
C GLY A 138 -1.18 18.74 10.99
N PHE A 139 0.11 18.81 10.67
CA PHE A 139 1.21 18.48 11.57
C PHE A 139 2.30 19.58 11.56
N PRO A 140 2.00 20.81 12.00
CA PRO A 140 2.94 21.93 11.93
C PRO A 140 4.24 21.68 12.70
N SER A 141 4.22 20.87 13.77
CA SER A 141 5.42 20.48 14.52
C SER A 141 6.41 19.64 13.70
N TYR A 142 6.00 19.09 12.56
CA TYR A 142 6.83 18.26 11.68
C TYR A 142 7.55 19.06 10.61
N GLN A 143 7.35 20.38 10.57
CA GLN A 143 8.01 21.24 9.61
C GLN A 143 9.53 21.02 9.63
N ASN A 144 10.10 20.64 8.48
CA ASN A 144 11.50 20.28 8.28
C ASN A 144 12.03 19.13 9.16
N ARG A 145 11.14 18.35 9.79
CA ARG A 145 11.48 17.33 10.79
C ARG A 145 10.82 15.98 10.52
N LEU A 146 10.14 15.78 9.38
CA LEU A 146 9.41 14.54 9.12
C LEU A 146 10.30 13.28 9.16
N ASN A 147 11.61 13.38 8.88
CA ASN A 147 12.56 12.26 9.08
C ASN A 147 12.46 11.65 10.48
N GLU A 148 12.35 12.49 11.52
CA GLU A 148 12.30 12.04 12.92
C GLU A 148 11.05 11.20 13.22
N TYR A 149 9.97 11.44 12.48
CA TYR A 149 8.64 10.87 12.73
C TYR A 149 8.23 9.82 11.71
N SER A 150 9.08 9.49 10.74
CA SER A 150 8.66 8.64 9.62
C SER A 150 9.63 7.53 9.23
N ILE A 151 9.04 6.54 8.56
CA ILE A 151 9.73 5.52 7.78
C ILE A 151 9.67 5.90 6.29
N GLY A 152 10.81 6.21 5.69
CA GLY A 152 10.96 6.28 4.23
C GLY A 152 10.92 4.91 3.56
N ILE A 153 10.18 4.81 2.46
CA ILE A 153 10.16 3.66 1.53
C ILE A 153 10.40 4.17 0.11
N GLU A 154 11.45 3.68 -0.52
CA GLU A 154 11.82 3.97 -1.90
C GLU A 154 11.34 2.85 -2.81
N LEU A 155 10.74 3.18 -3.96
CA LEU A 155 10.40 2.21 -4.99
C LEU A 155 11.27 2.45 -6.23
N LEU A 156 11.80 1.39 -6.82
CA LEU A 156 12.48 1.49 -8.12
C LEU A 156 11.46 1.85 -9.21
N ALA A 157 11.41 3.12 -9.58
CA ALA A 157 10.47 3.64 -10.57
C ALA A 157 11.01 4.91 -11.23
N ILE A 158 10.40 5.24 -12.37
CA ILE A 158 10.66 6.46 -13.15
C ILE A 158 9.32 7.15 -13.35
N GLY A 159 9.26 8.44 -13.03
CA GLY A 159 8.07 9.27 -13.17
C GLY A 159 7.72 9.58 -14.63
N THR A 160 6.75 10.47 -14.82
CA THR A 160 6.42 11.03 -16.13
C THR A 160 7.56 11.85 -16.72
N ARG A 161 7.50 12.12 -18.02
CA ARG A 161 8.49 12.96 -18.72
C ARG A 161 8.69 14.29 -18.01
N ASP A 162 7.61 14.99 -17.71
CA ASP A 162 7.65 16.30 -17.06
C ASP A 162 8.28 16.25 -15.67
N GLU A 163 8.04 15.17 -14.91
CA GLU A 163 8.64 14.98 -13.58
C GLU A 163 10.14 14.66 -13.65
N MET A 164 10.62 14.06 -14.74
CA MET A 164 12.00 13.60 -14.88
C MET A 164 12.91 14.59 -15.64
N LEU A 165 12.37 15.48 -16.47
CA LEU A 165 13.14 16.49 -17.20
C LEU A 165 14.02 17.41 -16.33
N PRO A 166 13.66 17.74 -15.07
CA PRO A 166 14.57 18.46 -14.18
C PRO A 166 15.82 17.66 -13.79
N LEU A 167 15.81 16.33 -13.98
CA LEU A 167 16.85 15.40 -13.55
C LEU A 167 17.64 14.80 -14.72
N MET A 168 17.13 14.89 -15.95
CA MET A 168 17.77 14.34 -17.15
C MET A 168 17.29 15.03 -18.42
N SER A 169 18.04 14.88 -19.51
CA SER A 169 17.65 15.41 -20.82
C SER A 169 16.43 14.69 -21.40
N ALA A 170 15.69 15.35 -22.31
CA ALA A 170 14.61 14.74 -23.07
C ALA A 170 15.05 13.48 -23.83
N GLN A 171 16.23 13.53 -24.48
CA GLN A 171 16.79 12.40 -25.21
C GLN A 171 17.11 11.22 -24.28
N THR A 172 17.64 11.50 -23.08
CA THR A 172 17.87 10.46 -22.05
C THR A 172 16.56 9.80 -21.64
N TYR A 173 15.52 10.59 -21.41
CA TYR A 173 14.21 10.06 -21.02
C TYR A 173 13.59 9.21 -22.13
N GLU A 174 13.67 9.67 -23.39
CA GLU A 174 13.13 8.97 -24.55
C GLU A 174 13.86 7.66 -24.89
N ALA A 175 15.10 7.50 -24.41
CA ALA A 175 15.84 6.24 -24.50
C ALA A 175 15.38 5.17 -23.49
N ILE A 176 14.59 5.52 -22.47
CA ILE A 176 14.13 4.58 -21.45
C ILE A 176 13.05 3.67 -22.03
N ALA A 177 13.23 2.36 -21.88
CA ALA A 177 12.21 1.40 -22.29
C ALA A 177 10.86 1.68 -21.60
N PRO A 178 9.72 1.70 -22.31
CA PRO A 178 8.42 2.01 -21.70
C PRO A 178 8.03 1.11 -20.52
N SER A 179 8.49 -0.15 -20.50
CA SER A 179 8.30 -1.10 -19.39
C SER A 179 9.03 -0.70 -18.10
N ASN A 180 10.01 0.20 -18.18
CA ASN A 180 10.69 0.77 -17.03
C ASN A 180 9.95 1.98 -16.45
N ILE A 181 8.98 2.60 -17.14
CA ILE A 181 8.26 3.77 -16.63
C ILE A 181 7.15 3.34 -15.65
N GLY A 182 6.95 4.12 -14.58
CA GLY A 182 5.94 3.84 -13.55
C GLY A 182 6.31 2.68 -12.62
N TYR A 183 5.31 1.95 -12.14
CA TYR A 183 5.42 0.96 -11.06
C TYR A 183 4.90 -0.42 -11.47
N THR A 184 5.42 -1.49 -10.89
CA THR A 184 4.97 -2.87 -11.17
C THR A 184 3.93 -3.38 -10.17
N ASP A 185 3.16 -4.40 -10.57
CA ASP A 185 2.25 -5.11 -9.67
C ASP A 185 2.95 -5.74 -8.48
N ALA A 186 4.17 -6.26 -8.69
CA ALA A 186 4.98 -6.86 -7.64
C ALA A 186 5.36 -5.83 -6.57
N GLN A 187 5.70 -4.60 -6.99
CA GLN A 187 6.00 -3.51 -6.06
C GLN A 187 4.81 -3.15 -5.18
N TYR A 188 3.62 -2.95 -5.74
CA TYR A 188 2.44 -2.63 -4.94
C TYR A 188 2.11 -3.72 -3.93
N ARG A 189 2.29 -4.98 -4.29
CA ARG A 189 2.07 -6.10 -3.38
C ARG A 189 3.05 -6.07 -2.22
N SER A 190 4.34 -5.97 -2.51
CA SER A 190 5.38 -5.92 -1.49
C SER A 190 5.25 -4.68 -0.61
N LEU A 191 4.86 -3.54 -1.19
CA LEU A 191 4.56 -2.33 -0.44
C LEU A 191 3.39 -2.55 0.53
N ASN A 192 2.29 -3.18 0.10
CA ASN A 192 1.17 -3.45 0.98
C ASN A 192 1.53 -4.38 2.15
N LEU A 193 2.32 -5.42 1.89
CA LEU A 193 2.81 -6.36 2.90
C LEU A 193 3.78 -5.67 3.86
N LEU A 194 4.70 -4.87 3.34
CA LEU A 194 5.63 -4.08 4.14
C LEU A 194 4.89 -3.07 5.02
N LEU A 195 3.89 -2.38 4.48
CA LEU A 195 3.04 -1.48 5.27
C LEU A 195 2.28 -2.22 6.38
N ASP A 196 1.78 -3.44 6.14
CA ASP A 196 1.12 -4.24 7.18
C ASP A 196 2.09 -4.57 8.31
N ASP A 197 3.32 -4.98 7.96
CA ASP A 197 4.39 -5.29 8.92
C ASP A 197 4.81 -4.05 9.74
N ILE A 198 5.08 -2.92 9.07
CA ILE A 198 5.46 -1.66 9.72
C ILE A 198 4.36 -1.20 10.67
N ILE A 199 3.09 -1.18 10.24
CA ILE A 199 1.97 -0.74 11.07
C ILE A 199 1.75 -1.67 12.26
N GLY A 200 1.94 -2.98 12.08
CA GLY A 200 1.90 -3.94 13.18
C GLY A 200 2.94 -3.66 14.26
N ARG A 201 4.10 -3.12 13.87
CA ARG A 201 5.19 -2.75 14.80
C ARG A 201 5.06 -1.30 15.32
N HIS A 202 4.40 -0.41 14.58
CA HIS A 202 4.17 0.99 14.91
C HIS A 202 2.67 1.34 14.88
N PRO A 203 1.91 1.03 15.94
CA PRO A 203 0.45 1.21 15.97
C PRO A 203 0.00 2.68 15.92
N THR A 204 0.91 3.63 16.07
CA THR A 204 0.72 5.07 15.85
C THR A 204 0.51 5.42 14.38
N ILE A 205 0.98 4.59 13.45
CA ILE A 205 0.75 4.75 12.01
C ILE A 205 -0.62 4.16 11.67
N LYS A 206 -1.54 4.99 11.21
CA LYS A 206 -2.82 4.50 10.67
C LYS A 206 -2.67 4.22 9.17
N ARG A 207 -3.37 3.20 8.67
CA ARG A 207 -3.34 2.86 7.24
C ARG A 207 -4.25 3.81 6.45
N ASP A 208 -3.86 5.08 6.37
CA ASP A 208 -4.63 6.17 5.78
C ASP A 208 -3.70 7.23 5.13
N ARG A 209 -4.25 8.20 4.38
CA ARG A 209 -3.48 9.26 3.71
C ARG A 209 -3.01 10.40 4.62
N GLN A 210 -3.38 10.40 5.90
CA GLN A 210 -2.78 11.33 6.84
C GLN A 210 -1.41 10.83 7.32
N HIS A 211 -1.23 9.51 7.42
CA HIS A 211 -0.02 8.90 7.97
C HIS A 211 0.87 8.24 6.91
N ILE A 212 0.30 7.73 5.82
CA ILE A 212 1.07 7.23 4.67
C ILE A 212 0.94 8.28 3.58
N VAL A 213 2.04 8.98 3.28
CA VAL A 213 2.07 10.18 2.45
C VAL A 213 3.09 10.07 1.33
N GLY A 214 2.93 10.87 0.28
CA GLY A 214 3.96 11.07 -0.74
C GLY A 214 4.99 12.10 -0.30
N HIS A 215 6.17 12.09 -0.92
CA HIS A 215 7.19 13.11 -0.66
C HIS A 215 6.77 14.48 -1.22
N ASP A 216 6.09 14.49 -2.36
CA ASP A 216 5.44 15.63 -3.00
C ASP A 216 4.42 16.32 -2.08
N GLU A 217 3.65 15.55 -1.30
CA GLU A 217 2.69 16.09 -0.34
C GLU A 217 3.36 16.76 0.85
N TYR A 218 4.49 16.23 1.31
CA TYR A 218 5.27 16.84 2.39
C TYR A 218 6.10 18.04 1.89
N ALA A 219 6.56 18.01 0.64
CA ALA A 219 7.47 19.01 0.09
C ALA A 219 7.01 19.54 -1.28
N PRO A 220 5.81 20.16 -1.34
CA PRO A 220 5.24 20.63 -2.59
C PRO A 220 6.16 21.66 -3.27
N GLY A 221 6.33 21.53 -4.57
CA GLY A 221 7.21 22.39 -5.38
C GLY A 221 8.71 22.08 -5.29
N ARG A 222 9.15 21.32 -4.28
CA ARG A 222 10.53 20.82 -4.16
C ARG A 222 10.66 19.39 -4.65
N LYS A 223 9.63 18.58 -4.43
CA LYS A 223 9.60 17.15 -4.73
C LYS A 223 8.36 16.79 -5.51
N THR A 224 8.50 15.78 -6.36
CA THR A 224 7.45 15.28 -7.26
C THR A 224 7.16 13.81 -7.02
N ASP A 225 7.99 13.08 -6.27
CA ASP A 225 7.83 11.67 -5.95
C ASP A 225 6.77 11.45 -4.84
N PRO A 226 5.98 10.36 -4.88
CA PRO A 226 6.05 9.24 -5.82
C PRO A 226 5.41 9.52 -7.20
N GLY A 227 4.88 10.73 -7.41
CA GLY A 227 4.50 11.23 -8.72
C GLY A 227 3.19 10.68 -9.26
N LYS A 228 2.78 11.23 -10.40
CA LYS A 228 1.48 10.99 -11.04
C LYS A 228 1.24 9.54 -11.43
N LEU A 229 2.30 8.76 -11.62
CA LEU A 229 2.21 7.35 -11.99
C LEU A 229 2.02 6.41 -10.79
N PHE A 230 2.15 6.92 -9.56
CA PHE A 230 1.86 6.14 -8.37
C PHE A 230 0.35 6.10 -8.13
N ASP A 231 -0.21 4.90 -8.16
CA ASP A 231 -1.64 4.66 -8.00
C ASP A 231 -1.97 4.37 -6.53
N TRP A 232 -2.32 5.43 -5.80
CA TRP A 232 -2.74 5.34 -4.40
C TRP A 232 -3.94 4.41 -4.17
N SER A 233 -4.77 4.13 -5.20
CA SER A 233 -5.88 3.17 -5.08
C SER A 233 -5.43 1.74 -4.83
N ARG A 234 -4.16 1.44 -5.15
CA ARG A 234 -3.54 0.12 -4.96
C ARG A 234 -2.96 -0.06 -3.57
N ILE A 235 -3.06 0.95 -2.70
CA ILE A 235 -2.71 0.84 -1.28
C ILE A 235 -3.99 0.51 -0.53
N ASN A 236 -3.98 -0.61 0.19
CA ASN A 236 -5.13 -1.15 0.91
C ASN A 236 -5.43 -0.31 2.17
N PHE A 237 -5.75 0.97 2.04
CA PHE A 237 -6.08 1.82 3.18
C PHE A 237 -7.25 1.23 3.95
N THR A 238 -7.13 1.19 5.28
CA THR A 238 -8.20 0.68 6.14
C THR A 238 -9.41 1.56 5.96
N GLY A 239 -10.55 0.95 5.63
CA GLY A 239 -11.78 1.68 5.39
C GLY A 239 -11.80 2.45 4.08
N GLN A 240 -11.22 1.92 2.98
CA GLN A 240 -11.31 2.58 1.67
C GLN A 240 -11.62 1.62 0.52
N LEU A 241 -12.52 2.05 -0.38
CA LEU A 241 -12.88 1.38 -1.63
C LEU A 241 -12.73 2.36 -2.79
N VAL A 242 -12.23 1.92 -3.94
CA VAL A 242 -12.20 2.78 -5.14
C VAL A 242 -13.45 2.54 -5.97
N HIS A 243 -14.21 3.60 -6.17
CA HIS A 243 -15.44 3.62 -6.92
C HIS A 243 -15.24 4.34 -8.25
N THR A 244 -15.57 3.68 -9.36
CA THR A 244 -15.62 4.32 -10.68
C THR A 244 -17.04 4.83 -10.92
N VAL A 245 -17.17 6.15 -11.07
CA VAL A 245 -18.45 6.84 -11.28
C VAL A 245 -19.11 6.32 -12.56
N LYS A 246 -20.37 5.90 -12.43
CA LYS A 246 -21.24 5.50 -13.54
C LYS A 246 -22.19 6.64 -13.91
N GLY A 247 -22.82 6.53 -15.08
CA GLY A 247 -23.83 7.48 -15.54
C GLY A 247 -24.93 7.67 -14.48
N GLY A 248 -25.17 8.92 -14.08
CA GLY A 248 -26.20 9.29 -13.11
C GLY A 248 -25.79 9.21 -11.63
N GLU A 249 -24.56 8.80 -11.29
CA GLU A 249 -24.11 8.81 -9.89
C GLU A 249 -23.67 10.21 -9.44
N SER A 250 -24.02 10.58 -8.19
CA SER A 250 -23.58 11.80 -7.50
C SER A 250 -22.79 11.45 -6.25
N LEU A 251 -22.03 12.39 -5.68
CA LEU A 251 -21.35 12.17 -4.39
C LEU A 251 -22.31 11.74 -3.29
N TRP A 252 -23.57 12.21 -3.34
CA TRP A 252 -24.60 11.79 -2.39
C TRP A 252 -24.98 10.32 -2.57
N LEU A 253 -25.28 9.87 -3.81
CA LEU A 253 -25.63 8.48 -4.09
C LEU A 253 -24.48 7.53 -3.74
N ILE A 254 -23.25 7.96 -4.02
CA ILE A 254 -22.04 7.21 -3.72
C ILE A 254 -21.81 7.17 -2.20
N ALA A 255 -21.92 8.30 -1.50
CA ALA A 255 -21.83 8.35 -0.04
C ALA A 255 -22.83 7.41 0.64
N GLN A 256 -24.09 7.42 0.18
CA GLN A 256 -25.15 6.56 0.68
C GLN A 256 -24.84 5.07 0.43
N LYS A 257 -24.47 4.73 -0.81
CA LYS A 257 -24.11 3.36 -1.22
C LYS A 257 -23.00 2.75 -0.37
N TYR A 258 -22.05 3.58 0.05
CA TYR A 258 -20.85 3.15 0.76
C TYR A 258 -20.88 3.46 2.27
N GLY A 259 -21.99 3.98 2.79
CA GLY A 259 -22.14 4.27 4.22
C GLY A 259 -21.13 5.29 4.74
N THR A 260 -20.87 6.34 3.96
CA THR A 260 -19.94 7.44 4.29
C THR A 260 -20.60 8.81 4.03
N THR A 261 -19.84 9.90 4.05
CA THR A 261 -20.36 11.26 3.79
C THR A 261 -19.75 11.88 2.53
N ILE A 262 -20.50 12.80 1.91
CA ILE A 262 -20.04 13.62 0.78
C ILE A 262 -18.73 14.31 1.13
N ASN A 263 -18.68 14.98 2.30
CA ASN A 263 -17.49 15.72 2.75
C ASN A 263 -16.29 14.81 2.95
N SER A 264 -16.51 13.58 3.43
CA SER A 264 -15.45 12.58 3.50
C SER A 264 -14.95 12.24 2.11
N ILE A 265 -15.81 11.80 1.18
CA ILE A 265 -15.38 11.48 -0.19
C ILE A 265 -14.67 12.67 -0.84
N ALA A 266 -15.22 13.87 -0.71
CA ALA A 266 -14.67 15.09 -1.30
C ALA A 266 -13.26 15.39 -0.78
N LYS A 267 -13.08 15.36 0.55
CA LYS A 267 -11.79 15.54 1.21
C LYS A 267 -10.77 14.48 0.77
N TRP A 268 -11.19 13.22 0.69
CA TRP A 268 -10.33 12.09 0.31
C TRP A 268 -9.90 12.12 -1.16
N ASN A 269 -10.65 12.82 -2.02
CA ASN A 269 -10.35 12.95 -3.44
C ASN A 269 -9.85 14.35 -3.83
N ASN A 270 -9.64 15.23 -2.85
CA ASN A 270 -9.27 16.64 -3.09
C ASN A 270 -10.21 17.34 -4.09
N ILE A 271 -11.51 17.04 -4.03
CA ILE A 271 -12.54 17.66 -4.87
C ILE A 271 -13.46 18.54 -4.02
N ASN A 272 -14.11 19.51 -4.68
CA ASN A 272 -15.17 20.27 -4.03
C ASN A 272 -16.37 19.34 -3.75
N PRO A 273 -16.97 19.33 -2.55
CA PRO A 273 -18.13 18.48 -2.24
C PRO A 273 -19.36 18.74 -3.12
N ASN A 274 -19.39 19.89 -3.81
CA ASN A 274 -20.43 20.27 -4.76
C ASN A 274 -20.00 20.15 -6.22
N SER A 275 -18.79 19.63 -6.52
CA SER A 275 -18.35 19.49 -7.92
C SER A 275 -19.14 18.39 -8.65
N PRO A 276 -19.51 18.62 -9.92
CA PRO A 276 -20.08 17.55 -10.75
C PRO A 276 -19.07 16.41 -10.94
N LEU A 277 -19.58 15.19 -11.03
CA LEU A 277 -18.79 13.99 -11.27
C LEU A 277 -18.85 13.57 -12.74
N TRP A 278 -17.76 12.99 -13.23
CA TRP A 278 -17.64 12.52 -14.61
C TRP A 278 -17.75 11.01 -14.68
N VAL A 279 -18.44 10.48 -15.68
CA VAL A 279 -18.47 9.03 -15.90
C VAL A 279 -17.04 8.53 -16.14
N GLY A 280 -16.66 7.47 -15.42
CA GLY A 280 -15.29 6.95 -15.43
C GLY A 280 -14.36 7.60 -14.41
N GLN A 281 -14.77 8.68 -13.73
CA GLN A 281 -14.00 9.28 -12.65
C GLN A 281 -13.81 8.27 -11.51
N LYS A 282 -12.57 8.07 -11.07
CA LYS A 282 -12.27 7.21 -9.92
C LYS A 282 -12.29 8.05 -8.65
N LEU A 283 -13.08 7.60 -7.66
CA LEU A 283 -13.17 8.20 -6.35
C LEU A 283 -12.69 7.19 -5.29
N THR A 284 -11.75 7.60 -4.46
CA THR A 284 -11.37 6.95 -3.22
C THR A 284 -12.48 7.18 -2.20
N ILE A 285 -13.20 6.12 -1.87
CA ILE A 285 -14.34 6.17 -0.96
C ILE A 285 -13.87 5.75 0.44
N PRO A 286 -13.87 6.66 1.42
CA PRO A 286 -13.63 6.30 2.80
C PRO A 286 -14.84 5.54 3.35
N VAL A 287 -14.85 4.23 3.21
CA VAL A 287 -15.81 3.39 3.91
C VAL A 287 -15.42 3.30 5.38
N LYS A 288 -16.32 3.59 6.31
CA LYS A 288 -16.14 3.01 7.64
C LYS A 288 -15.96 1.52 7.43
N ASN A 289 -14.86 0.94 7.90
CA ASN A 289 -14.60 -0.50 7.81
C ASN A 289 -15.82 -1.19 8.43
N GLN A 290 -16.83 -1.50 7.62
CA GLN A 290 -17.91 -2.36 8.02
C GLN A 290 -17.24 -3.71 8.05
N GLY A 291 -16.85 -4.08 9.26
CA GLY A 291 -16.21 -5.33 9.51
C GLY A 291 -16.95 -6.47 8.83
N THR A 292 -16.23 -7.55 8.53
CA THR A 292 -16.89 -8.69 7.91
C THR A 292 -17.86 -9.30 8.92
N THR A 293 -19.11 -9.53 8.54
CA THR A 293 -20.04 -10.19 9.44
C THR A 293 -19.65 -11.64 9.63
N TYR A 294 -19.33 -12.02 10.85
CA TYR A 294 -19.09 -13.39 11.28
C TYR A 294 -20.26 -13.88 12.12
N THR A 295 -20.72 -15.09 11.85
CA THR A 295 -21.74 -15.74 12.67
C THR A 295 -21.04 -16.62 13.69
N VAL A 296 -21.23 -16.31 14.96
CA VAL A 296 -20.65 -17.04 16.10
C VAL A 296 -21.02 -18.53 16.00
N GLN A 297 -20.03 -19.39 16.11
CA GLN A 297 -20.15 -20.84 16.08
C GLN A 297 -20.00 -21.43 17.49
N SER A 298 -20.34 -22.70 17.65
CA SER A 298 -20.17 -23.39 18.93
C SER A 298 -18.70 -23.38 19.37
N GLY A 299 -18.44 -22.97 20.61
CA GLY A 299 -17.09 -22.91 21.19
C GLY A 299 -16.30 -21.63 20.89
N ASP A 300 -16.90 -20.67 20.18
CA ASP A 300 -16.31 -19.35 19.93
C ASP A 300 -16.27 -18.47 21.18
N SER A 301 -15.28 -17.57 21.19
CA SER A 301 -15.18 -16.45 22.13
C SER A 301 -14.66 -15.23 21.36
N LEU A 302 -14.83 -14.03 21.91
CA LEU A 302 -14.25 -12.82 21.32
C LEU A 302 -12.75 -12.99 21.08
N TRP A 303 -12.03 -13.63 22.00
CA TRP A 303 -10.60 -13.89 21.85
C TRP A 303 -10.28 -14.84 20.70
N LYS A 304 -10.95 -15.99 20.61
CA LYS A 304 -10.73 -16.97 19.52
C LYS A 304 -11.11 -16.41 18.15
N ILE A 305 -12.20 -15.66 18.09
CA ILE A 305 -12.64 -14.98 16.87
C ILE A 305 -11.63 -13.90 16.48
N ALA A 306 -11.24 -13.05 17.43
CA ALA A 306 -10.27 -11.99 17.18
C ALA A 306 -8.93 -12.55 16.66
N GLN A 307 -8.44 -13.62 17.29
CA GLN A 307 -7.27 -14.37 16.83
C GLN A 307 -7.45 -14.96 15.43
N LYS A 308 -8.59 -15.61 15.17
CA LYS A 308 -8.95 -16.18 13.85
C LYS A 308 -8.93 -15.14 12.74
N PHE A 309 -9.33 -13.91 13.06
CA PHE A 309 -9.42 -12.81 12.10
C PHE A 309 -8.25 -11.83 12.16
N GLY A 310 -7.25 -12.07 13.01
CA GLY A 310 -6.07 -11.22 13.14
C GLY A 310 -6.37 -9.80 13.63
N VAL A 311 -7.41 -9.63 14.45
CA VAL A 311 -7.78 -8.36 15.09
C VAL A 311 -7.56 -8.42 16.59
N SER A 312 -7.47 -7.27 17.27
CA SER A 312 -7.49 -7.29 18.74
C SER A 312 -8.89 -7.62 19.25
N PHE A 313 -8.97 -8.35 20.36
CA PHE A 313 -10.26 -8.71 20.94
C PHE A 313 -11.00 -7.47 21.45
N GLU A 314 -10.27 -6.44 21.89
CA GLU A 314 -10.82 -5.15 22.30
C GLU A 314 -11.43 -4.39 21.11
N ALA A 315 -10.78 -4.41 19.95
CA ALA A 315 -11.33 -3.81 18.74
C ALA A 315 -12.59 -4.55 18.28
N LEU A 316 -12.56 -5.89 18.35
CA LEU A 316 -13.73 -6.72 18.04
C LEU A 316 -14.90 -6.45 18.98
N ALA A 317 -14.65 -6.40 20.29
CA ALA A 317 -15.68 -6.13 21.30
C ALA A 317 -16.28 -4.73 21.11
N LYS A 318 -15.42 -3.71 20.98
CA LYS A 318 -15.83 -2.32 20.77
C LYS A 318 -16.65 -2.13 19.49
N MET A 319 -16.24 -2.74 18.37
CA MET A 319 -16.95 -2.65 17.10
C MET A 319 -18.37 -3.25 17.16
N ASN A 320 -18.59 -4.16 18.10
CA ASN A 320 -19.87 -4.84 18.30
C ASN A 320 -20.66 -4.33 19.50
N ASN A 321 -20.21 -3.24 20.13
CA ASN A 321 -20.78 -2.71 21.39
C ASN A 321 -20.88 -3.78 22.49
N LEU A 322 -19.88 -4.66 22.57
CA LEU A 322 -19.78 -5.71 23.57
C LEU A 322 -18.75 -5.32 24.63
N SER A 323 -18.99 -5.74 25.88
CA SER A 323 -17.97 -5.68 26.92
C SER A 323 -16.84 -6.69 26.62
N SER A 324 -15.65 -6.45 27.17
CA SER A 324 -14.48 -7.32 27.01
C SER A 324 -14.69 -8.75 27.54
N ASN A 325 -15.68 -8.94 28.42
CA ASN A 325 -16.08 -10.22 29.00
C ASN A 325 -17.43 -10.73 28.46
N ALA A 326 -17.95 -10.17 27.36
CA ALA A 326 -19.25 -10.58 26.83
C ALA A 326 -19.24 -12.05 26.38
N TYR A 327 -20.25 -12.81 26.83
CA TYR A 327 -20.53 -14.14 26.30
C TYR A 327 -21.14 -14.03 24.90
N LEU A 328 -20.66 -14.86 23.98
CA LEU A 328 -21.16 -14.91 22.62
C LEU A 328 -22.19 -16.03 22.46
N VAL A 329 -23.30 -15.73 21.79
CA VAL A 329 -24.35 -16.71 21.52
C VAL A 329 -24.13 -17.33 20.13
N VAL A 330 -24.22 -18.65 20.01
CA VAL A 330 -24.15 -19.30 18.69
C VAL A 330 -25.24 -18.73 17.77
N GLY A 331 -24.86 -18.32 16.56
CA GLY A 331 -25.74 -17.61 15.62
C GLY A 331 -25.70 -16.08 15.74
N GLN A 332 -25.08 -15.53 16.80
CA GLN A 332 -24.88 -14.08 16.94
C GLN A 332 -24.00 -13.57 15.80
N LYS A 333 -24.41 -12.47 15.17
CA LYS A 333 -23.62 -11.81 14.14
C LYS A 333 -22.70 -10.78 14.77
N LEU A 334 -21.40 -10.94 14.55
CA LEU A 334 -20.38 -9.98 14.91
C LEU A 334 -19.81 -9.31 13.67
N ILE A 335 -19.63 -8.01 13.74
CA ILE A 335 -18.88 -7.20 12.80
C ILE A 335 -17.40 -7.35 13.15
N ILE A 336 -16.66 -8.13 12.36
CA ILE A 336 -15.23 -8.35 12.56
C ILE A 336 -14.44 -7.17 12.00
N PRO A 337 -13.75 -6.36 12.82
CA PRO A 337 -12.92 -5.26 12.32
C PRO A 337 -12.00 -5.71 11.18
N ARG A 338 -11.67 -4.80 10.26
CA ARG A 338 -10.67 -5.05 9.23
C ARG A 338 -9.49 -4.13 9.42
#